data_AF-A0A2M7DAR0-F1
#
_entry.id   AF-A0A2M7DAR0-F1
#
_cell.length_a   1.000
_cell.length_b   1.000
_cell.length_c   1.000
_cell.angle_alpha   90.00
_cell.angle_beta   90.00
_cell.angle_gamma   90.00
#
_symmetry.space_group_name_H-M   'P 1'
#
loop_
_entity.id
_entity.type
_entity.pdbx_description
1 polymer ?
#
loop_
_entity_poly.entity_id
_entity_poly.type
_entity_poly.pdbx_seq_one_letter_code
_entity_poly.pdbx_strand_id
1 'polypeptide(L)'
;MFPYFPFKREILFKQYQSPLLFIFLLVLFSGLVGFFLIQDIQKTTENIENIYLTQPRLPAAYLKLNQGTLFFVGDIMLNRGIKSVVETYGGGNFEFPFFKIADYLKTADILFGNLEGPISDKGKNVGSIYSFRAIPEVLKGLKFAGFDILSVANNHIFDYGREAMEDTLIRLKEAQIEYIGA
;
A
#
# COMPACT_ATOMS: atom_id res chain seq x y z
N MET A 1 21.24 -51.64 -87.14
CA MET A 1 21.42 -50.28 -87.71
C MET A 1 21.26 -49.28 -86.57
N PHE A 2 22.39 -48.69 -86.14
CA PHE A 2 22.54 -47.39 -85.46
C PHE A 2 22.00 -47.20 -84.00
N PRO A 3 22.53 -46.24 -83.21
CA PRO A 3 23.40 -46.55 -82.06
C PRO A 3 23.02 -45.82 -80.73
N TYR A 4 23.86 -46.01 -79.72
CA TYR A 4 24.27 -45.12 -78.61
C TYR A 4 23.62 -43.71 -78.47
N PHE A 5 23.13 -43.35 -77.26
CA PHE A 5 23.66 -42.31 -76.33
C PHE A 5 22.71 -42.03 -75.13
N PRO A 6 23.12 -41.33 -74.05
CA PRO A 6 22.87 -41.69 -72.66
C PRO A 6 21.96 -40.68 -71.95
N PHE A 7 21.59 -40.90 -70.70
CA PHE A 7 21.62 -39.81 -69.71
C PHE A 7 21.65 -40.42 -68.31
N LYS A 8 22.80 -40.25 -67.64
CA LYS A 8 22.99 -40.50 -66.22
C LYS A 8 22.98 -39.14 -65.53
N ARG A 9 22.42 -39.10 -64.31
CA ARG A 9 22.23 -37.98 -63.36
C ARG A 9 20.88 -37.29 -63.59
N GLU A 10 20.03 -37.16 -62.57
CA GLU A 10 20.38 -36.78 -61.20
C GLU A 10 19.74 -37.68 -60.14
N ILE A 11 20.60 -38.19 -59.25
CA ILE A 11 20.20 -38.65 -57.92
C ILE A 11 19.84 -37.39 -57.13
N LEU A 12 18.58 -36.99 -57.18
CA LEU A 12 18.00 -36.13 -56.15
C LEU A 12 17.72 -37.01 -54.95
N PHE A 13 18.73 -37.18 -54.08
CA PHE A 13 18.51 -37.56 -52.70
C PHE A 13 17.67 -36.44 -52.06
N LYS A 14 16.35 -36.49 -52.22
CA LYS A 14 15.44 -35.83 -51.29
C LYS A 14 15.59 -36.59 -49.98
N GLN A 15 16.47 -36.07 -49.14
CA GLN A 15 16.64 -36.46 -47.75
C GLN A 15 15.36 -36.10 -46.98
N TYR A 16 14.30 -36.86 -47.21
CA TYR A 16 13.12 -36.87 -46.36
C TYR A 16 13.53 -37.50 -45.03
N GLN A 17 13.99 -36.68 -44.09
CA GLN A 17 13.92 -37.10 -42.70
C GLN A 17 12.43 -37.35 -42.37
N SER A 18 12.12 -38.53 -41.85
CA SER A 18 10.74 -38.88 -41.55
C SER A 18 10.22 -37.92 -40.46
N PRO A 19 9.04 -37.28 -40.66
CA PRO A 19 8.48 -36.37 -39.65
C PRO A 19 8.28 -37.05 -38.29
N LEU A 20 8.16 -38.38 -38.27
CA LEU A 20 8.11 -39.21 -37.06
C LEU A 20 9.41 -39.15 -36.25
N LEU A 21 10.58 -39.15 -36.89
CA LEU A 21 11.86 -39.06 -36.18
C LEU A 21 12.01 -37.68 -35.50
N PHE A 22 11.57 -36.62 -36.19
CA PHE A 22 11.61 -35.27 -35.63
C PHE A 22 10.68 -35.11 -34.43
N ILE A 23 9.44 -35.63 -34.52
CA ILE A 23 8.49 -35.64 -33.40
C ILE A 23 9.07 -36.45 -32.23
N PHE A 24 9.67 -37.61 -32.51
CA PHE A 24 10.28 -38.45 -31.48
C PHE A 24 11.43 -37.73 -30.75
N LEU A 25 12.31 -37.05 -31.50
CA LEU A 25 13.40 -36.26 -30.90
C LEU A 25 12.87 -35.07 -30.08
N LEU A 26 11.79 -34.42 -30.52
CA LEU A 26 11.14 -33.34 -29.76
C LEU A 26 10.55 -33.85 -28.43
N VAL A 27 9.92 -35.02 -28.42
CA VAL A 27 9.39 -35.64 -27.19
C VAL A 27 10.51 -36.03 -26.23
N LEU A 28 11.61 -36.59 -26.75
CA LEU A 28 12.78 -36.90 -25.91
C LEU A 28 13.41 -35.63 -25.33
N PHE A 29 13.55 -34.59 -26.15
CA PHE A 29 14.10 -33.31 -25.71
C PHE A 29 13.22 -32.63 -24.67
N SER A 30 11.90 -32.59 -24.88
CA SER A 30 10.97 -32.01 -23.90
C SER A 30 10.95 -32.81 -22.59
N GLY A 31 11.01 -34.14 -22.65
CA GLY A 31 11.15 -34.99 -21.47
C GLY A 31 12.44 -34.72 -20.69
N LEU A 32 13.57 -34.54 -21.40
CA LEU A 32 14.85 -34.22 -20.77
C LEU A 32 14.84 -32.84 -20.10
N VAL A 33 14.30 -31.82 -20.77
CA VAL A 33 14.14 -30.48 -20.18
C VAL A 33 13.23 -30.53 -18.96
N GLY A 34 12.10 -31.24 -19.04
CA GLY A 34 11.18 -31.42 -17.91
C GLY A 34 11.86 -32.08 -16.71
N PHE A 35 12.72 -33.08 -16.93
CA PHE A 35 13.47 -33.74 -15.87
C PHE A 35 14.40 -32.78 -15.12
N PHE A 36 15.17 -31.95 -15.82
CA PHE A 36 16.06 -30.96 -15.18
C PHE A 36 15.27 -29.88 -14.42
N LEU A 37 14.15 -29.39 -14.98
CA LEU A 37 13.30 -28.42 -14.30
C LEU A 37 12.72 -28.98 -12.99
N ILE A 38 12.30 -30.25 -12.98
CA ILE A 38 11.79 -30.89 -11.75
C ILE A 38 12.89 -30.99 -10.68
N GLN A 39 14.12 -31.33 -11.07
CA GLN A 39 15.23 -31.38 -10.12
C GLN A 39 15.55 -30.00 -9.51
N ASP A 40 15.54 -28.94 -10.32
CA ASP A 40 15.78 -27.58 -9.84
C ASP A 40 14.69 -27.09 -8.88
N ILE A 41 13.42 -27.42 -9.16
CA ILE A 41 12.30 -27.14 -8.26
C ILE A 41 12.45 -27.87 -6.93
N GLN A 42 12.80 -29.16 -6.97
CA GLN A 42 13.00 -29.97 -5.76
C GLN A 42 14.13 -29.39 -4.90
N LYS A 43 15.28 -29.09 -5.51
CA LYS A 43 16.44 -28.50 -4.81
C LYS A 43 16.13 -27.14 -4.19
N THR A 44 15.36 -26.31 -4.90
CA THR A 44 14.92 -25.01 -4.38
C THR A 44 14.00 -25.17 -3.17
N THR A 45 13.10 -26.15 -3.21
CA THR A 45 12.17 -26.44 -2.12
C THR A 45 12.91 -26.93 -0.87
N GLU A 46 13.86 -27.86 -1.03
CA GLU A 46 14.71 -28.35 0.08
C GLU A 46 15.56 -27.23 0.69
N ASN A 47 16.11 -26.32 -0.12
CA ASN A 47 16.88 -25.18 0.37
C ASN A 47 16.01 -24.22 1.20
N ILE A 48 14.79 -23.96 0.76
CA ILE A 48 13.83 -23.11 1.49
C ILE A 48 13.49 -23.75 2.84
N GLU A 49 13.19 -25.04 2.87
CA GLU A 49 12.89 -25.77 4.11
C GLU A 49 14.07 -25.76 5.08
N ASN A 50 15.29 -26.00 4.57
CA ASN A 50 16.51 -25.91 5.38
C ASN A 50 16.74 -24.50 5.95
N ILE A 51 16.45 -23.45 5.19
CA ILE A 51 16.53 -22.06 5.69
C ILE A 51 15.58 -21.87 6.86
N TYR A 52 14.31 -22.31 6.75
CA TYR A 52 13.34 -22.20 7.84
C TYR A 52 13.72 -23.01 9.08
N LEU A 53 14.27 -24.21 8.89
CA LEU A 53 14.66 -25.09 10.00
C LEU A 53 15.95 -24.65 10.70
N THR A 54 16.82 -23.90 10.02
CA THR A 54 18.10 -23.40 10.56
C THR A 54 18.04 -21.96 11.06
N GLN A 55 16.90 -21.26 10.92
CA GLN A 55 16.77 -19.94 11.53
C GLN A 55 16.87 -20.08 13.06
N PRO A 56 17.68 -19.23 13.73
CA PRO A 56 17.75 -19.23 15.18
C PRO A 56 16.36 -18.91 15.74
N ARG A 57 15.73 -19.88 16.39
CA ARG A 57 14.50 -19.65 17.14
C ARG A 57 14.86 -18.80 18.35
N LEU A 58 14.37 -17.56 18.38
CA LEU A 58 14.52 -16.69 19.54
C LEU A 58 14.04 -17.45 20.80
N PRO A 59 14.79 -17.43 21.91
CA PRO A 59 14.37 -18.09 23.14
C PRO A 59 13.00 -17.55 23.57
N ALA A 60 12.05 -18.44 23.87
CA ALA A 60 10.68 -18.08 24.28
C ALA A 60 10.64 -17.08 25.46
N ALA A 61 11.72 -16.98 26.23
CA ALA A 61 11.90 -16.05 27.34
C ALA A 61 11.96 -14.56 26.92
N TYR A 62 12.20 -14.24 25.64
CA TYR A 62 12.16 -12.86 25.13
C TYR A 62 10.76 -12.39 24.73
N LEU A 63 9.74 -13.26 24.76
CA LEU A 63 8.37 -12.95 24.35
C LEU A 63 7.46 -12.58 25.52
N LYS A 64 7.97 -11.83 26.51
CA LYS A 64 7.10 -10.91 27.25
C LYS A 64 6.93 -9.67 26.38
N LEU A 65 6.30 -9.84 25.21
CA LEU A 65 5.89 -8.71 24.39
C LEU A 65 4.88 -7.95 25.22
N ASN A 66 5.23 -6.74 25.66
CA ASN A 66 4.22 -5.75 25.98
C ASN A 66 3.48 -5.52 24.67
N GLN A 67 2.31 -6.15 24.52
CA GLN A 67 1.46 -5.97 23.36
C GLN A 67 0.97 -4.53 23.42
N GLY A 68 1.30 -3.74 22.40
CA GLY A 68 0.76 -2.39 22.21
C GLY A 68 -0.24 -2.41 21.06
N THR A 69 -1.32 -1.64 21.19
CA THR A 69 -2.35 -1.49 20.18
C THR A 69 -2.17 -0.15 19.47
N LEU A 70 -2.02 -0.19 18.15
CA LEU A 70 -1.98 1.00 17.31
C LEU A 70 -3.22 1.02 16.43
N PHE A 71 -3.96 2.12 16.46
CA PHE A 71 -5.04 2.38 15.52
C PHE A 71 -4.59 3.38 14.46
N PHE A 72 -4.91 3.05 13.20
CA PHE A 72 -4.70 3.93 12.06
C PHE A 72 -6.05 4.20 11.43
N VAL A 73 -6.42 5.47 11.32
CA VAL A 73 -7.57 5.90 10.54
C VAL A 73 -7.12 6.60 9.27
N GLY A 74 -7.96 6.56 8.24
CA GLY A 74 -7.74 7.27 6.99
C GLY A 74 -7.99 8.77 7.12
N ASP A 75 -8.45 9.36 6.03
CA ASP A 75 -8.63 10.80 5.90
C ASP A 75 -9.71 11.35 6.82
N ILE A 76 -9.31 12.29 7.67
CA ILE A 76 -10.19 13.00 8.61
C ILE A 76 -10.62 14.32 7.95
N MET A 77 -11.71 14.25 7.20
CA MET A 77 -12.30 15.40 6.52
C MET A 77 -13.24 16.19 7.45
N LEU A 78 -12.70 17.15 8.20
CA LEU A 78 -13.47 18.04 9.10
C LEU A 78 -13.98 19.32 8.43
N ASN A 79 -14.11 19.28 7.10
CA ASN A 79 -14.67 20.35 6.28
C ASN A 79 -15.98 19.88 5.60
N ARG A 80 -16.44 20.52 4.51
CA ARG A 80 -17.65 20.15 3.75
C ARG A 80 -18.92 20.09 4.61
N GLY A 81 -19.16 21.12 5.41
CA GLY A 81 -20.41 21.27 6.16
C GLY A 81 -20.40 20.62 7.55
N ILE A 82 -19.28 20.03 8.00
CA ILE A 82 -19.13 19.55 9.38
C ILE A 82 -19.50 20.62 10.41
N LYS A 83 -19.11 21.88 10.21
CA LYS A 83 -19.54 23.01 11.05
C LYS A 83 -21.07 23.09 11.15
N SER A 84 -21.77 23.06 10.01
CA SER A 84 -23.24 23.13 9.96
C SER A 84 -23.88 21.92 10.63
N VAL A 85 -23.32 20.72 10.45
CA VAL A 85 -23.78 19.50 11.13
C VAL A 85 -23.62 19.63 12.65
N VAL A 86 -22.48 20.15 13.12
CA VAL A 86 -22.23 20.39 14.56
C VAL A 86 -23.19 21.44 15.12
N GLU A 87 -23.45 22.53 14.40
CA GLU A 87 -24.39 23.57 14.83
C GLU A 87 -25.84 23.06 14.86
N THR A 88 -26.25 22.30 13.84
CA THR A 88 -27.63 21.84 13.67
C THR A 88 -27.97 20.65 14.58
N TYR A 89 -27.06 19.68 14.68
CA TYR A 89 -27.33 18.40 15.36
C TYR A 89 -26.48 18.19 16.62
N GLY A 90 -25.31 18.81 16.68
CA GLY A 90 -24.36 18.69 17.80
C GLY A 90 -24.48 19.78 18.87
N GLY A 91 -25.42 20.72 18.72
CA GLY A 91 -25.58 21.85 19.66
C GLY A 91 -24.34 22.75 19.76
N GLY A 92 -23.54 22.82 18.69
CA GLY A 92 -22.27 23.56 18.69
C GLY A 92 -21.10 22.81 19.33
N ASN A 93 -21.28 21.56 19.79
CA ASN A 93 -20.19 20.75 20.33
C ASN A 93 -19.40 20.06 19.20
N PHE A 94 -18.16 20.50 18.96
CA PHE A 94 -17.26 19.93 17.96
C PHE A 94 -16.73 18.52 18.27
N GLU A 95 -17.06 17.98 19.44
CA GLU A 95 -16.86 16.56 19.78
C GLU A 95 -17.91 15.66 19.11
N PHE A 96 -19.04 16.23 18.68
CA PHE A 96 -20.18 15.51 18.10
C PHE A 96 -19.82 14.51 17.00
N PRO A 97 -18.92 14.81 16.03
CA PRO A 97 -18.55 13.84 15.00
C PRO A 97 -17.95 12.54 15.55
N PHE A 98 -17.41 12.57 16.77
CA PHE A 98 -16.67 11.45 17.37
C PHE A 98 -17.42 10.73 18.48
N PHE A 99 -18.57 11.22 18.95
CA PHE A 99 -19.29 10.66 20.10
C PHE A 99 -19.54 9.15 20.05
N LYS A 100 -19.76 8.59 18.86
CA LYS A 100 -20.07 7.16 18.71
C LYS A 100 -18.83 6.26 18.61
N ILE A 101 -17.65 6.83 18.43
CA ILE A 101 -16.42 6.08 18.13
C ILE A 101 -15.27 6.39 19.09
N ALA A 102 -15.29 7.54 19.77
CA ALA A 102 -14.21 8.00 20.64
C ALA A 102 -13.83 6.98 21.72
N ASP A 103 -14.82 6.34 22.36
CA ASP A 103 -14.54 5.36 23.42
C ASP A 103 -13.78 4.14 22.89
N TYR A 104 -14.07 3.70 21.66
CA TYR A 104 -13.32 2.63 21.02
C TYR A 104 -11.92 3.10 20.63
N LEU A 105 -11.81 4.27 19.99
CA LEU A 105 -10.53 4.82 19.53
C LEU A 105 -9.52 5.01 20.67
N LYS A 106 -10.00 5.44 21.85
CA LYS A 106 -9.20 5.62 23.07
C LYS A 106 -8.67 4.32 23.68
N THR A 107 -9.06 3.15 23.18
CA THR A 107 -8.51 1.88 23.66
C THR A 107 -7.15 1.55 23.05
N ALA A 108 -6.73 2.27 22.00
CA ALA A 108 -5.39 2.14 21.45
C ALA A 108 -4.36 2.83 22.35
N ASP A 109 -3.15 2.26 22.41
CA ASP A 109 -1.99 2.90 23.04
C ASP A 109 -1.48 4.07 22.21
N ILE A 110 -1.67 4.01 20.88
CA ILE A 110 -1.42 5.12 19.95
C ILE A 110 -2.53 5.16 18.89
N LEU A 111 -3.20 6.30 18.77
CA LEU A 111 -4.13 6.62 17.71
C LEU A 111 -3.50 7.57 16.69
N PHE A 112 -3.36 7.07 15.46
CA PHE A 112 -2.83 7.79 14.31
C PHE A 112 -3.93 8.08 13.28
N GLY A 113 -3.94 9.27 12.69
CA GLY A 113 -4.85 9.62 11.60
C GLY A 113 -4.23 10.44 10.47
N ASN A 114 -4.88 10.49 9.31
CA ASN A 114 -4.49 11.38 8.21
C ASN A 114 -5.36 12.63 8.21
N LEU A 115 -4.77 13.81 8.38
CA LEU A 115 -5.51 15.07 8.34
C LEU A 115 -5.75 15.48 6.89
N GLU A 116 -7.01 15.48 6.47
CA GLU A 116 -7.38 15.71 5.07
C GLU A 116 -7.10 17.14 4.60
N GLY A 117 -7.00 18.13 5.47
CA GLY A 117 -6.72 19.50 5.05
C GLY A 117 -6.36 20.40 6.22
N PRO A 118 -5.92 21.64 5.96
CA PRO A 118 -5.48 22.54 7.00
C PRO A 118 -6.60 22.83 8.01
N ILE A 119 -6.23 22.96 9.28
CA ILE A 119 -7.08 23.45 10.36
C ILE A 119 -6.62 24.87 10.67
N SER A 120 -7.29 25.86 10.09
CA SER A 120 -6.87 27.25 10.20
C SER A 120 -8.02 28.21 9.87
N ASP A 121 -7.95 29.41 10.45
CA ASP A 121 -8.74 30.58 10.06
C ASP A 121 -7.92 31.59 9.21
N LYS A 122 -6.65 31.31 8.95
CA LYS A 122 -5.71 32.11 8.15
C LYS A 122 -5.54 31.59 6.71
N GLY A 123 -4.75 32.33 5.92
CA GLY A 123 -4.48 31.99 4.52
C GLY A 123 -5.60 32.37 3.55
N LYS A 124 -5.34 32.14 2.27
CA LYS A 124 -6.28 32.38 1.18
C LYS A 124 -6.42 31.12 0.36
N ASN A 125 -7.62 30.80 -0.09
CA ASN A 125 -7.83 29.67 -0.99
C ASN A 125 -7.00 29.87 -2.27
N VAL A 126 -6.06 28.98 -2.51
CA VAL A 126 -5.18 28.94 -3.69
C VAL A 126 -5.42 27.71 -4.56
N GLY A 127 -6.28 26.79 -4.11
CA GLY A 127 -6.63 25.59 -4.85
C GLY A 127 -7.88 25.79 -5.69
N SER A 128 -8.83 24.87 -5.58
CA SER A 128 -10.01 24.78 -6.44
C SER A 128 -11.31 24.91 -5.64
N ILE A 129 -12.44 24.68 -6.33
CA ILE A 129 -13.74 24.50 -5.67
C ILE A 129 -13.76 23.32 -4.69
N TYR A 130 -12.77 22.42 -4.77
CA TYR A 130 -12.58 21.29 -3.87
C TYR A 130 -11.52 21.55 -2.79
N SER A 131 -11.19 22.81 -2.52
CA SER A 131 -10.22 23.13 -1.48
C SER A 131 -10.78 23.01 -0.08
N PHE A 132 -9.99 22.40 0.80
CA PHE A 132 -10.37 22.12 2.17
C PHE A 132 -9.69 23.02 3.18
N ARG A 133 -10.46 23.49 4.17
CA ARG A 133 -9.95 24.10 5.39
C ARG A 133 -10.99 23.95 6.48
N ALA A 134 -10.63 23.25 7.53
CA ALA A 134 -11.44 23.13 8.73
C ALA A 134 -11.19 24.35 9.64
N ILE A 135 -12.21 24.73 10.40
CA ILE A 135 -12.10 25.80 11.39
C ILE A 135 -11.35 25.29 12.64
N PRO A 136 -10.63 26.14 13.40
CA PRO A 136 -9.84 25.70 14.54
C PRO A 136 -10.59 24.91 15.63
N GLU A 137 -11.90 25.14 15.79
CA GLU A 137 -12.72 24.50 16.82
C GLU A 137 -12.81 22.98 16.66
N VAL A 138 -12.55 22.44 15.47
CA VAL A 138 -12.56 20.98 15.23
C VAL A 138 -11.46 20.24 16.01
N LEU A 139 -10.42 20.95 16.47
CA LEU A 139 -9.38 20.37 17.33
C LEU A 139 -9.95 19.84 18.64
N LYS A 140 -11.05 20.41 19.15
CA LYS A 140 -11.75 19.88 20.32
C LYS A 140 -12.22 18.45 20.08
N GLY A 141 -12.76 18.18 18.89
CA GLY A 141 -13.19 16.84 18.49
C GLY A 141 -12.04 15.87 18.34
N LEU A 142 -10.93 16.30 17.72
CA LEU A 142 -9.73 15.47 17.58
C LEU A 142 -9.14 15.08 18.94
N LYS A 143 -9.02 16.04 19.86
CA LYS A 143 -8.58 15.78 21.25
C LYS A 143 -9.55 14.86 21.98
N PHE A 144 -10.85 15.12 21.85
CA PHE A 144 -11.89 14.29 22.47
C PHE A 144 -11.87 12.86 21.94
N ALA A 145 -11.54 12.63 20.67
CA ALA A 145 -11.41 11.30 20.08
C ALA A 145 -10.15 10.56 20.53
N GLY A 146 -9.17 11.26 21.11
CA GLY A 146 -7.92 10.68 21.61
C GLY A 146 -6.83 10.57 20.55
N PHE A 147 -6.81 11.44 19.53
CA PHE A 147 -5.73 11.41 18.52
C PHE A 147 -4.39 11.82 19.15
N ASP A 148 -3.39 10.94 19.02
CA ASP A 148 -2.03 11.20 19.47
C ASP A 148 -1.19 11.83 18.34
N ILE A 149 -1.34 11.31 17.12
CA ILE A 149 -0.52 11.70 15.98
C ILE A 149 -1.39 11.91 14.73
N LEU A 150 -1.15 13.00 14.00
CA LEU A 150 -1.75 13.24 12.70
C LEU A 150 -0.69 13.38 11.59
N SER A 151 -0.85 12.60 10.52
CA SER A 151 -0.18 12.90 9.25
C SER A 151 -0.76 14.18 8.66
N VAL A 152 0.10 15.09 8.27
CA VAL A 152 -0.27 16.29 7.49
C VAL A 152 0.26 16.24 6.06
N ALA A 153 0.88 15.12 5.66
CA ALA A 153 1.33 14.85 4.29
C ALA A 153 0.14 14.46 3.39
N ASN A 154 -0.84 15.36 3.27
CA ASN A 154 -2.02 15.20 2.45
C ASN A 154 -1.98 16.20 1.28
N ASN A 155 -2.54 15.82 0.13
CA ASN A 155 -2.56 16.66 -1.08
C ASN A 155 -3.33 17.98 -0.90
N HIS A 156 -4.15 18.10 0.14
CA HIS A 156 -4.94 19.29 0.44
C HIS A 156 -4.31 20.18 1.52
N ILE A 157 -3.17 19.82 2.13
CA ILE A 157 -2.58 20.60 3.23
C ILE A 157 -2.24 22.05 2.85
N PHE A 158 -1.99 22.31 1.56
CA PHE A 158 -1.67 23.63 1.01
C PHE A 158 -2.84 24.34 0.31
N ASP A 159 -4.08 23.86 0.45
CA ASP A 159 -5.25 24.45 -0.21
C ASP A 159 -5.47 25.93 0.11
N TYR A 160 -5.04 26.36 1.30
CA TYR A 160 -5.10 27.75 1.75
C TYR A 160 -3.71 28.40 1.86
N GLY A 161 -2.74 27.83 1.15
CA GLY A 161 -1.35 28.28 1.09
C GLY A 161 -0.52 27.92 2.33
N ARG A 162 0.74 28.33 2.29
CA ARG A 162 1.73 28.08 3.35
C ARG A 162 1.28 28.60 4.71
N GLU A 163 0.64 29.77 4.76
CA GLU A 163 0.19 30.39 6.01
C GLU A 163 -0.78 29.48 6.78
N ALA A 164 -1.75 28.88 6.08
CA ALA A 164 -2.72 27.97 6.70
C ALA A 164 -2.08 26.63 7.12
N MET A 165 -1.11 26.13 6.34
CA MET A 165 -0.34 24.94 6.69
C MET A 165 0.47 25.17 7.97
N GLU A 166 1.26 26.25 8.04
CA GLU A 166 2.09 26.57 9.21
C GLU A 166 1.24 26.82 10.46
N ASP A 167 0.11 27.52 10.30
CA ASP A 167 -0.87 27.72 11.37
C ASP A 167 -1.49 26.40 11.85
N THR A 168 -1.72 25.44 10.96
CA THR A 168 -2.20 24.09 11.32
C THR A 168 -1.18 23.38 12.22
N LEU A 169 0.12 23.42 11.87
CA LEU A 169 1.17 22.79 12.68
C LEU A 169 1.27 23.38 14.08
N ILE A 170 1.18 24.72 14.18
CA ILE A 170 1.18 25.42 15.46
C ILE A 170 -0.01 24.96 16.32
N ARG A 171 -1.20 24.93 15.73
CA ARG A 171 -2.42 24.54 16.46
C ARG A 171 -2.45 23.08 16.88
N LEU A 172 -1.91 22.17 16.06
CA LEU A 172 -1.75 20.76 16.45
C LEU A 172 -0.83 20.64 17.67
N LYS A 173 0.30 21.35 17.66
CA LYS A 173 1.22 21.41 18.80
C LYS A 173 0.57 22.01 20.05
N GLU A 174 -0.17 23.11 19.92
CA GLU A 174 -0.94 23.71 21.02
C GLU A 174 -2.03 22.77 21.55
N ALA A 175 -2.62 21.96 20.67
CA ALA A 175 -3.59 20.93 21.02
C ALA A 175 -2.96 19.71 21.70
N GLN A 176 -1.62 19.60 21.73
CA GLN A 176 -0.86 18.42 22.19
C GLN A 176 -1.13 17.18 21.32
N ILE A 177 -1.29 17.40 20.01
CA ILE A 177 -1.38 16.35 19.00
C ILE A 177 -0.09 16.44 18.19
N GLU A 178 0.70 15.37 18.20
CA GLU A 178 1.92 15.30 17.40
C GLU A 178 1.56 15.27 15.91
N TYR A 179 2.47 15.74 15.06
CA TYR A 179 2.27 15.69 13.62
C TYR A 179 3.50 15.20 12.90
N ILE A 180 3.29 14.54 11.76
CA ILE A 180 4.37 14.10 10.87
C ILE A 180 4.06 14.40 9.41
N GLY A 181 5.12 14.65 8.64
CA GLY A 181 5.02 15.07 7.24
C GLY A 181 4.81 16.58 7.07
N ALA A 182 5.03 17.08 5.85
CA ALA A 182 4.62 18.37 5.25
C ALA A 182 5.48 18.62 4.01
#